data_AF-A0A6P2L6D6-F1
#
_entry.id   AF-A0A6P2L6D6-F1
#
_cell.length_a   1.000
_cell.length_b   1.000
_cell.length_c   1.000
_cell.angle_alpha   90.00
_cell.angle_beta   90.00
_cell.angle_gamma   90.00
#
_symmetry.space_group_name_H-M   'P 1'
#
loop_
_entity.id
_entity.type
_entity.pdbx_description
1 polymer ?
#
loop_
_entity_poly.entity_id
_entity_poly.type
_entity_poly.pdbx_seq_one_letter_code
_entity_poly.pdbx_strand_id
1 'polypeptide(L)'
;MQAAAAIERLNGLDRSTVAFEASNGTVMTIGGGGGRYVVFIASHVDAALLNLTTPTAPMGETIDLVAGGQRGSYRERDCVDCATAVQAAIHFISSGGADPALCWQPG
;
A
#
# COMPACT_ATOMS: atom_id res chain seq x y z
N MET A 1 8.36 14.29 6.56
CA MET A 1 8.92 13.71 5.31
C MET A 1 7.84 13.77 4.23
N GLN A 2 8.16 14.04 2.95
CA GLN A 2 7.14 14.26 1.91
C GLN A 2 6.23 13.04 1.66
N ALA A 3 6.77 11.82 1.72
CA ALA A 3 6.00 10.59 1.52
C ALA A 3 4.92 10.38 2.60
N ALA A 4 5.29 10.53 3.88
CA ALA A 4 4.33 10.43 4.99
C ALA A 4 3.19 11.44 4.84
N ALA A 5 3.53 12.70 4.53
CA ALA A 5 2.55 13.76 4.34
C ALA A 5 1.67 13.58 3.09
N ALA A 6 2.06 12.75 2.12
CA ALA A 6 1.23 12.38 0.98
C ALA A 6 0.23 11.28 1.37
N ILE A 7 0.68 10.27 2.11
CA ILE A 7 -0.15 9.15 2.61
C ILE A 7 -1.20 9.64 3.61
N GLU A 8 -0.80 10.51 4.54
CA GLU A 8 -1.71 11.13 5.53
C GLU A 8 -2.78 12.02 4.89
N ARG A 9 -2.53 12.53 3.68
CA ARG A 9 -3.51 13.33 2.93
C ARG A 9 -4.53 12.49 2.17
N LEU A 10 -4.35 11.17 2.11
CA LEU A 10 -5.34 10.30 1.50
C LEU A 10 -6.58 10.23 2.39
N ASN A 11 -7.73 10.54 1.81
CA ASN A 11 -9.01 10.63 2.50
C ASN A 11 -10.04 9.60 1.98
N GLY A 12 -9.65 8.73 1.04
CA GLY A 12 -10.54 7.73 0.47
C GLY A 12 -11.66 8.33 -0.40
N LEU A 13 -11.49 9.57 -0.87
CA LEU A 13 -12.45 10.30 -1.70
C LEU A 13 -11.75 10.89 -2.93
N ASP A 14 -11.48 12.21 -2.93
CA ASP A 14 -10.78 12.92 -4.00
C ASP A 14 -9.25 12.70 -3.96
N ARG A 15 -8.74 12.23 -2.82
CA ARG A 15 -7.34 11.80 -2.63
C ARG A 15 -7.35 10.36 -2.14
N SER A 16 -7.40 9.43 -3.08
CA SER A 16 -7.54 8.01 -2.75
C SER A 16 -6.26 7.20 -2.96
N THR A 17 -5.26 7.74 -3.64
CA THR A 17 -4.04 7.00 -4.00
C THR A 17 -2.82 7.89 -4.14
N VAL A 18 -1.67 7.35 -3.75
CA VAL A 18 -0.34 7.84 -4.11
C VAL A 18 0.47 6.69 -4.69
N ALA A 19 1.35 7.00 -5.64
CA ALA A 19 2.31 6.05 -6.20
C ALA A 19 3.73 6.60 -6.09
N PHE A 20 4.69 5.72 -5.83
CA PHE A 20 6.11 5.99 -5.82
C PHE A 20 6.79 5.09 -6.83
N GLU A 21 7.58 5.68 -7.73
CA GLU A 21 8.34 4.95 -8.75
C GLU A 21 9.81 4.93 -8.36
N ALA A 22 10.42 3.75 -8.44
CA ALA A 22 11.85 3.56 -8.25
C ALA A 22 12.57 3.39 -9.59
N SER A 23 13.86 3.74 -9.64
CA SER A 23 14.65 3.71 -10.88
C SER A 23 14.86 2.29 -11.45
N ASN A 24 14.59 1.25 -10.68
CA ASN A 24 14.64 -0.15 -11.11
C ASN A 24 13.35 -0.63 -11.80
N GLY A 25 12.37 0.27 -12.02
CA GLY A 25 11.12 -0.06 -12.69
C GLY A 25 10.07 -0.73 -11.79
N THR A 26 10.26 -0.67 -10.46
CA THR A 26 9.22 -1.01 -9.50
C THR A 26 8.38 0.21 -9.14
N VAL A 27 7.10 -0.02 -8.89
CA VAL A 27 6.13 1.01 -8.47
C VAL A 27 5.44 0.53 -7.21
N MET A 28 5.54 1.30 -6.14
CA MET A 28 4.69 1.14 -4.97
C MET A 28 3.44 1.99 -5.13
N THR A 29 2.27 1.38 -4.93
CA THR A 29 0.99 2.10 -4.89
C THR A 29 0.35 1.93 -3.52
N ILE A 30 -0.12 3.04 -2.96
CA ILE A 30 -0.84 3.10 -1.68
C ILE A 30 -2.21 3.70 -1.94
N GLY A 31 -3.25 2.90 -1.73
CA GLY A 31 -4.65 3.31 -1.87
C GLY A 31 -5.38 3.35 -0.53
N GLY A 32 -6.45 4.12 -0.42
CA GLY A 32 -7.31 4.19 0.77
C GLY A 32 -7.39 5.58 1.39
N GLY A 33 -7.49 5.62 2.71
CA GLY A 33 -7.70 6.83 3.51
C GLY A 33 -8.48 6.52 4.79
N GLY A 34 -8.67 7.53 5.65
CA GLY A 34 -9.40 7.33 6.91
C GLY A 34 -8.72 6.34 7.87
N GLY A 35 -7.40 6.18 7.74
CA GLY A 35 -6.59 5.31 8.61
C GLY A 35 -6.43 3.87 8.12
N ARG A 36 -7.03 3.47 6.98
CA ARG A 36 -6.87 2.14 6.38
C ARG A 36 -6.37 2.25 4.95
N TYR A 37 -5.38 1.42 4.63
CA TYR A 37 -4.65 1.50 3.36
C TYR A 37 -4.38 0.12 2.77
N VAL A 38 -4.47 0.03 1.45
CA VAL A 38 -3.94 -1.10 0.68
C VAL A 38 -2.62 -0.68 0.07
N VAL A 39 -1.61 -1.54 0.17
CA VAL A 39 -0.26 -1.25 -0.33
C VAL A 39 0.20 -2.41 -1.19
N PHE A 40 0.64 -2.11 -2.40
CA PHE A 40 1.23 -3.10 -3.30
C PHE A 40 2.45 -2.56 -4.03
N ILE A 41 3.38 -3.45 -4.35
CA ILE A 41 4.53 -3.18 -5.21
C ILE A 41 4.35 -4.00 -6.47
N ALA A 42 4.34 -3.33 -7.62
CA ALA A 42 4.35 -3.96 -8.93
C ALA A 42 5.71 -3.73 -9.59
N SER A 43 6.23 -4.74 -10.26
CA SER A 43 7.48 -4.64 -11.01
C SER A 43 7.20 -4.89 -12.49
N HIS A 44 7.58 -3.92 -13.33
CA HIS A 44 7.38 -4.03 -14.78
C HIS A 44 8.33 -5.03 -15.44
N VAL A 45 9.45 -5.35 -14.79
CA VAL A 45 10.53 -6.17 -15.37
C VAL A 45 10.22 -7.66 -15.26
N ASP A 46 9.74 -8.10 -14.10
CA ASP A 46 9.48 -9.51 -13.78
C ASP A 46 7.97 -9.81 -13.66
N ALA A 47 7.10 -8.82 -13.90
CA ALA A 47 5.66 -8.90 -13.74
C ALA A 47 5.21 -9.37 -12.34
N ALA A 48 6.05 -9.18 -11.32
CA ALA A 48 5.74 -9.54 -9.95
C ALA A 48 4.80 -8.51 -9.30
N LEU A 49 3.86 -9.02 -8.49
CA LEU A 49 2.98 -8.23 -7.62
C LEU A 49 3.14 -8.70 -6.19
N LEU A 50 3.41 -7.77 -5.28
CA LEU A 50 3.47 -8.01 -3.84
C LEU A 50 2.43 -7.16 -3.14
N ASN A 51 1.60 -7.79 -2.32
CA ASN A 51 0.64 -7.14 -1.44
C ASN A 51 1.18 -7.12 -0.01
N LEU A 52 1.10 -5.97 0.64
CA LEU A 52 1.39 -5.85 2.06
C LEU A 52 0.19 -6.35 2.87
N THR A 53 0.45 -7.16 3.89
CA THR A 53 -0.60 -7.81 4.67
C THR A 53 -0.43 -7.59 6.18
N THR A 54 -1.53 -7.68 6.91
CA THR A 54 -1.62 -7.71 8.36
C THR A 54 -1.95 -9.14 8.80
N PRO A 55 -0.96 -9.99 9.17
CA PRO A 55 -1.19 -11.42 9.40
C PRO A 55 -2.13 -11.70 10.58
N THR A 56 -2.19 -10.78 11.54
CA THR A 56 -3.02 -10.90 12.74
C THR A 56 -4.49 -10.53 12.51
N ALA A 57 -4.84 -10.04 11.31
CA ALA A 57 -6.21 -9.67 10.99
C ALA A 57 -7.11 -10.91 10.75
N PRO A 58 -8.42 -10.81 11.08
CA PRO A 58 -9.42 -11.85 10.80
C PRO A 58 -9.41 -12.33 9.34
N MET A 59 -9.67 -13.62 9.13
CA MET A 59 -9.62 -14.24 7.80
C MET A 59 -10.83 -13.94 6.90
N GLY A 60 -11.94 -13.44 7.45
CA GLY A 60 -13.23 -13.37 6.75
C GLY A 60 -13.82 -11.98 6.58
N GLU A 61 -13.22 -10.94 7.14
CA GLU A 61 -13.76 -9.58 7.08
C GLU A 61 -13.22 -8.82 5.86
N THR A 62 -14.08 -8.00 5.27
CA THR A 62 -13.71 -7.07 4.21
C THR A 62 -13.99 -5.64 4.61
N ILE A 63 -13.21 -4.72 4.05
CA ILE A 63 -13.33 -3.29 4.24
C ILE A 63 -13.44 -2.66 2.86
N ASP A 64 -14.44 -1.80 2.71
CA ASP A 64 -14.60 -1.01 1.50
C ASP A 64 -13.64 0.19 1.54
N LEU A 65 -12.75 0.25 0.56
CA LEU A 65 -11.81 1.36 0.37
C LEU A 65 -11.97 1.94 -1.02
N VAL A 66 -11.61 3.21 -1.17
CA VAL A 66 -11.41 3.81 -2.49
C VAL A 66 -9.91 3.83 -2.78
N ALA A 67 -9.52 3.18 -3.87
CA ALA A 67 -8.16 3.19 -4.41
C ALA A 67 -8.24 3.44 -5.93
N GLY A 68 -7.37 4.27 -6.47
CA GLY A 68 -7.41 4.70 -7.87
C GLY A 68 -8.71 5.42 -8.27
N GLY A 69 -9.40 6.06 -7.33
CA GLY A 69 -10.72 6.65 -7.54
C GLY A 69 -11.87 5.62 -7.63
N GLN A 70 -11.58 4.33 -7.45
CA GLN A 70 -12.55 3.25 -7.55
C GLN A 70 -12.82 2.64 -6.17
N ARG A 71 -14.09 2.39 -5.86
CA ARG A 71 -14.46 1.63 -4.67
C ARG A 71 -14.19 0.15 -4.90
N GLY A 72 -13.44 -0.46 -3.98
CA GLY A 72 -13.17 -1.90 -3.94
C GLY A 72 -13.43 -2.45 -2.55
N SER A 73 -13.77 -3.75 -2.49
CA SER A 73 -13.87 -4.49 -1.23
C SER A 73 -12.59 -5.29 -1.04
N TYR A 74 -11.83 -4.95 -0.01
CA TYR A 74 -10.52 -5.55 0.28
C TYR A 74 -10.63 -6.41 1.52
N ARG A 75 -9.90 -7.52 1.58
CA ARG A 75 -9.85 -8.29 2.84
C ARG A 75 -9.17 -7.45 3.89
N GLU A 76 -9.62 -7.56 5.13
CA GLU A 76 -9.05 -6.80 6.23
C GLU A 76 -7.54 -7.04 6.37
N ARG A 77 -7.11 -8.28 6.13
CA ARG A 77 -5.70 -8.69 6.10
C ARG A 77 -4.86 -8.04 5.01
N ASP A 78 -5.47 -7.53 3.95
CA ASP A 78 -4.78 -6.83 2.86
C ASP A 78 -4.75 -5.31 3.12
N CYS A 79 -5.29 -4.89 4.28
CA CYS A 79 -5.31 -3.51 4.73
C CYS A 79 -4.35 -3.31 5.91
N VAL A 80 -3.63 -2.20 5.90
CA VAL A 80 -2.73 -1.78 6.98
C VAL A 80 -3.12 -0.42 7.54
N ASP A 81 -2.55 -0.08 8.70
CA ASP A 81 -2.67 1.25 9.27
C ASP A 81 -1.72 2.28 8.59
N CYS A 82 -1.90 3.55 8.94
CA CYS A 82 -1.09 4.64 8.40
C CYS A 82 0.40 4.48 8.71
N ALA A 83 0.75 4.03 9.92
CA ALA A 83 2.15 3.92 10.35
C ALA A 83 2.89 2.87 9.52
N THR A 84 2.25 1.72 9.29
CA THR A 84 2.77 0.62 8.48
C THR A 84 2.89 1.02 7.01
N ALA A 85 1.89 1.72 6.46
CA ALA A 85 1.96 2.25 5.09
C ALA A 85 3.12 3.26 4.92
N VAL A 86 3.32 4.14 5.91
CA VAL A 86 4.45 5.10 5.91
C VAL A 86 5.79 4.38 6.01
N GLN A 87 5.92 3.37 6.87
CA GLN A 87 7.13 2.55 6.96
C GLN A 87 7.47 1.90 5.61
N ALA A 88 6.48 1.25 4.98
CA ALA A 88 6.66 0.63 3.67
C ALA A 88 7.16 1.64 2.62
N ALA A 89 6.55 2.83 2.57
CA ALA A 89 6.95 3.87 1.63
C ALA A 89 8.36 4.40 1.88
N ILE A 90 8.74 4.61 3.14
CA ILE A 90 10.10 5.08 3.50
C ILE A 90 11.14 4.07 3.03
N HIS A 91 10.92 2.79 3.33
CA HIS A 91 11.83 1.74 2.90
C HIS A 91 11.92 1.69 1.37
N PHE A 92 10.77 1.66 0.69
CA PHE A 92 10.71 1.59 -0.77
C PHE A 92 11.41 2.76 -1.46
N ILE A 93 11.24 3.99 -0.97
CA ILE A 93 11.94 5.16 -1.53
C ILE A 93 13.46 5.02 -1.41
N SER A 94 13.94 4.37 -0.35
CA SER A 94 15.38 4.18 -0.14
C SER A 94 15.98 3.00 -0.90
N SER A 95 15.22 1.92 -1.13
CA SER A 95 15.74 0.65 -1.65
C SER A 95 15.16 0.22 -3.00
N GLY A 96 14.02 0.78 -3.40
CA GLY A 96 13.21 0.33 -4.54
C GLY A 96 12.51 -1.02 -4.31
N GLY A 97 12.48 -1.52 -3.07
CA GLY A 97 11.99 -2.86 -2.73
C GLY A 97 11.04 -2.90 -1.53
N ALA A 98 10.58 -4.11 -1.23
CA ALA A 98 9.70 -4.41 -0.10
C ALA A 98 10.48 -4.39 1.22
N ASP A 99 9.93 -3.73 2.26
CA ASP A 99 10.55 -3.74 3.59
C ASP A 99 10.52 -5.16 4.19
N PRO A 100 11.68 -5.78 4.48
CA PRO A 100 11.76 -7.13 5.04
C PRO A 100 11.23 -7.24 6.47
N ALA A 101 11.03 -6.13 7.18
CA ALA A 101 10.39 -6.11 8.49
C ALA A 101 8.85 -6.20 8.43
N LEU A 102 8.27 -6.10 7.22
CA LEU A 102 6.85 -6.16 6.97
C LEU A 102 6.43 -7.46 6.28
N CYS A 103 5.14 -7.80 6.35
CA CYS A 103 4.62 -9.05 5.80
C CYS A 103 4.08 -8.87 4.38
N TRP A 104 4.87 -9.25 3.39
CA TRP A 104 4.50 -9.22 1.98
C TRP A 104 4.07 -10.59 1.47
N GLN A 105 3.06 -10.64 0.62
CA GLN A 105 2.56 -11.86 -0.03
C GLN A 105 2.46 -11.65 -1.54
N PRO A 106 2.67 -12.69 -2.37
CA PRO A 106 2.34 -12.63 -3.79
C PRO A 106 0.87 -12.26 -3.99
N GLY A 107 0.61 -11.35 -4.93
CA GLY A 107 -0.73 -10.90 -5.31
C GLY A 107 -1.42 -11.73 -6.37
#